data_AF-A0AA43UEC9-F1
#
_entry.id   AF-A0AA43UEC9-F1
#
_cell.length_a   1.000
_cell.length_b   1.000
_cell.length_c   1.000
_cell.angle_alpha   90.00
_cell.angle_beta   90.00
_cell.angle_gamma   90.00
#
_symmetry.space_group_name_H-M   'P 1'
#
loop_
_entity.id
_entity.type
_entity.pdbx_description
1 polymer ?
#
loop_
_entity_poly.entity_id
_entity_poly.type
_entity_poly.pdbx_seq_one_letter_code
_entity_poly.pdbx_strand_id
1 'polypeptide(L)'
;MGDRICIRLTDGDRTSPLFYGHWCGISALKDMNDALRDENNGMMNIMCNFIVRVMGGKVQPRSYYLYNYDESNATMADWDNWCWTFDMDEGLWTTTFPGLSDRSMTMGDVDDYVARNGDAT
;
A
#
# COMPACT_ATOMS: atom_id res chain seq x y z
N MET A 1 3.94 6.51 18.01
CA MET A 1 2.73 6.79 17.19
C MET A 1 2.61 5.65 16.22
N GLY A 2 1.42 5.09 16.01
CA GLY A 2 1.29 3.87 15.20
C GLY A 2 1.62 4.11 13.74
N ASP A 3 2.46 3.27 13.14
CA ASP A 3 2.80 3.40 11.71
C ASP A 3 1.56 3.17 10.85
N ARG A 4 1.13 4.21 10.15
CA ARG A 4 -0.03 4.21 9.25
C ARG A 4 0.45 4.16 7.81
N ILE A 5 -0.31 3.50 6.96
CA ILE A 5 0.00 3.45 5.53
C ILE A 5 -1.28 3.41 4.71
N CYS A 6 -1.22 4.09 3.56
CA CYS A 6 -2.23 4.05 2.53
C CYS A 6 -1.65 3.38 1.29
N ILE A 7 -2.32 2.35 0.76
CA ILE A 7 -1.88 1.62 -0.44
C ILE A 7 -3.03 1.51 -1.44
N ARG A 8 -2.72 1.76 -2.72
CA ARG A 8 -3.64 1.50 -3.82
C ARG A 8 -2.94 0.97 -5.06
N LEU A 9 -3.74 0.42 -5.96
CA LEU A 9 -3.35 -0.01 -7.29
C LEU A 9 -4.05 0.84 -8.35
N THR A 10 -3.42 0.97 -9.51
CA THR A 10 -3.98 1.59 -10.71
C THR A 10 -3.52 0.84 -11.95
N ASP A 11 -4.33 0.81 -13.01
CA ASP A 11 -3.99 0.29 -14.35
C ASP A 11 -4.04 1.40 -15.41
N GLY A 12 -3.68 2.63 -15.03
CA GLY A 12 -3.84 3.85 -15.83
C GLY A 12 -5.29 4.36 -15.99
N ASP A 13 -6.25 3.45 -16.16
CA ASP A 13 -7.66 3.79 -16.43
C ASP A 13 -8.54 3.74 -15.18
N ARG A 14 -8.26 2.81 -14.27
CA ARG A 14 -9.04 2.54 -13.07
C ARG A 14 -8.15 2.48 -11.86
N THR A 15 -8.74 2.77 -10.71
CA THR A 15 -8.04 2.67 -9.42
C THR A 15 -8.77 1.74 -8.47
N SER A 16 -8.00 1.03 -7.65
CA SER A 16 -8.57 0.22 -6.57
C SER A 16 -9.16 1.11 -5.47
N PRO A 17 -10.03 0.54 -4.60
CA PRO A 17 -10.24 1.10 -3.28
C PRO A 17 -8.89 1.33 -2.59
N LEU A 18 -8.81 2.42 -1.85
CA LEU A 18 -7.65 2.76 -1.04
C LEU A 18 -7.66 1.90 0.22
N PHE A 19 -6.62 1.10 0.40
CA PHE A 19 -6.37 0.43 1.66
C PHE A 19 -5.72 1.40 2.64
N TYR A 20 -6.31 1.56 3.81
CA TYR A 20 -5.70 2.21 4.95
C TYR A 20 -5.40 1.17 6.02
N GLY A 21 -4.16 1.10 6.49
CA GLY A 21 -3.74 0.23 7.57
C GLY A 21 -3.12 1.00 8.73
N HIS A 22 -3.55 0.70 9.95
CA HIS A 22 -2.94 1.19 11.18
C HIS A 22 -2.11 0.08 11.83
N TRP A 23 -0.87 0.40 12.23
CA TRP A 23 0.12 -0.54 12.78
C TRP A 23 0.61 -1.60 11.79
N CYS A 24 0.41 -1.37 10.50
CA CYS A 24 1.01 -2.16 9.43
C CYS A 24 2.36 -1.56 8.98
N GLY A 25 2.48 -0.23 9.06
CA GLY A 25 3.65 0.52 8.63
C GLY A 25 4.12 0.20 7.21
N ILE A 26 5.37 0.53 6.91
CA ILE A 26 5.95 0.33 5.58
C ILE A 26 6.09 -1.15 5.21
N SER A 27 6.04 -2.06 6.18
CA SER A 27 6.09 -3.52 5.93
C SER A 27 4.93 -4.00 5.05
N ALA A 28 3.79 -3.30 5.05
CA ALA A 28 2.68 -3.61 4.17
C ALA A 28 3.02 -3.46 2.67
N LEU A 29 4.03 -2.65 2.31
CA LEU A 29 4.47 -2.55 0.92
C LEU A 29 5.13 -3.85 0.45
N LYS A 30 5.83 -4.53 1.35
CA LYS A 30 6.41 -5.85 1.07
C LYS A 30 5.31 -6.89 0.87
N ASP A 31 4.30 -6.90 1.75
CA ASP A 31 3.13 -7.77 1.61
C ASP A 31 2.39 -7.53 0.29
N MET A 32 2.30 -6.27 -0.17
CA MET A 32 1.69 -5.92 -1.45
C MET A 32 2.56 -6.36 -2.65
N ASN A 33 3.87 -6.11 -2.61
CA ASN A 33 4.79 -6.59 -3.66
C ASN A 33 4.74 -8.11 -3.82
N ASP A 34 4.62 -8.85 -2.71
CA ASP A 34 4.49 -10.30 -2.76
C ASP A 34 3.11 -10.73 -3.29
N ALA A 35 2.03 -9.99 -2.98
CA ALA A 35 0.73 -10.22 -3.59
C ALA A 35 0.73 -9.97 -5.11
N LEU A 36 1.43 -8.93 -5.57
CA LEU A 36 1.58 -8.58 -6.99
C LEU A 36 2.37 -9.63 -7.78
N ARG A 37 3.37 -10.27 -7.15
CA ARG A 37 4.18 -11.32 -7.80
C ARG A 37 3.43 -12.64 -7.95
N ASP A 38 2.53 -12.94 -7.01
CA ASP A 38 1.85 -14.24 -6.92
C ASP A 38 0.51 -14.30 -7.68
N GLU A 39 -0.05 -13.16 -8.15
CA GLU A 39 -1.39 -13.09 -8.71
C GLU A 39 -1.48 -12.25 -9.99
N ASN A 40 -2.18 -12.78 -11.01
CA ASN A 40 -2.41 -12.11 -12.31
C ASN A 40 -3.91 -11.94 -12.65
N ASN A 41 -4.83 -12.33 -11.77
CA ASN A 41 -6.27 -12.28 -12.00
C ASN A 41 -6.90 -10.89 -11.76
N GLY A 42 -6.10 -9.82 -11.89
CA GLY A 42 -6.56 -8.44 -11.86
C GLY A 42 -6.58 -7.77 -10.48
N MET A 43 -6.68 -6.44 -10.53
CA MET A 43 -6.48 -5.52 -9.41
C MET A 43 -7.27 -5.87 -8.14
N MET A 44 -8.55 -6.24 -8.25
CA MET A 44 -9.36 -6.55 -7.06
C MET A 44 -8.92 -7.86 -6.38
N ASN A 45 -8.51 -8.86 -7.15
CA ASN A 45 -8.02 -10.11 -6.57
C ASN A 45 -6.68 -9.88 -5.86
N ILE A 46 -5.78 -9.10 -6.47
CA ILE A 46 -4.52 -8.68 -5.83
C ILE A 46 -4.80 -7.97 -4.50
N MET A 47 -5.74 -7.01 -4.46
CA MET A 47 -6.13 -6.34 -3.22
C MET A 47 -6.66 -7.30 -2.16
N CYS A 48 -7.50 -8.29 -2.54
CA CYS A 48 -7.98 -9.31 -1.61
C CYS A 48 -6.83 -10.14 -1.04
N ASN A 49 -5.92 -10.63 -1.90
CA ASN A 49 -4.75 -11.40 -1.47
C ASN A 49 -3.84 -10.58 -0.55
N PHE A 50 -3.63 -9.32 -0.87
CA PHE A 50 -2.88 -8.38 -0.03
C PHE A 50 -3.52 -8.22 1.37
N ILE A 51 -4.84 -7.99 1.45
CA ILE A 51 -5.54 -7.86 2.74
C ILE A 51 -5.39 -9.14 3.57
N VAL A 52 -5.54 -10.30 2.95
CA VAL A 52 -5.35 -11.60 3.62
C VAL A 52 -3.93 -11.74 4.16
N ARG A 53 -2.92 -11.32 3.39
CA ARG A 53 -1.50 -11.33 3.82
C ARG A 53 -1.26 -10.40 5.00
N VAL A 54 -1.69 -9.14 4.93
CA VAL A 54 -1.48 -8.15 5.99
C VAL A 54 -2.16 -8.57 7.30
N MET A 55 -3.33 -9.21 7.21
CA MET A 55 -4.04 -9.74 8.39
C MET A 55 -3.45 -11.05 8.91
N GLY A 56 -2.60 -11.72 8.11
CA GLY A 56 -1.82 -12.89 8.53
C GLY A 56 -2.66 -14.05 9.06
N GLY A 57 -3.96 -14.10 8.75
CA GLY A 57 -4.91 -15.11 9.26
C GLY A 57 -4.99 -15.21 10.79
N LYS A 58 -4.51 -14.20 11.54
CA LYS A 58 -4.42 -14.22 13.00
C LYS A 58 -4.98 -12.92 13.59
N VAL A 59 -5.30 -12.96 14.89
CA VAL A 59 -5.63 -11.74 15.64
C VAL A 59 -4.39 -10.86 15.67
N GLN A 60 -4.44 -9.75 14.94
CA GLN A 60 -3.42 -8.71 14.94
C GLN A 60 -4.01 -7.48 15.63
N PRO A 61 -3.19 -6.66 16.31
CA PRO A 61 -3.66 -5.37 16.79
C PRO A 61 -4.05 -4.45 15.61
N ARG A 62 -3.55 -4.74 14.39
CA ARG A 62 -3.78 -3.97 13.17
C ARG A 62 -5.26 -3.75 12.89
N SER A 63 -5.63 -2.50 12.61
CA SER A 63 -6.95 -2.14 12.09
C SER A 63 -6.81 -1.63 10.66
N TYR A 64 -7.74 -1.99 9.77
CA TYR A 64 -7.75 -1.51 8.40
C TYR A 64 -9.13 -1.00 7.98
N TYR A 65 -9.12 -0.11 6.99
CA TYR A 65 -10.32 0.42 6.34
C TYR A 65 -10.10 0.41 4.82
N LEU A 66 -11.17 0.22 4.06
CA LEU A 66 -11.18 0.35 2.61
C LEU A 66 -12.06 1.54 2.23
N TYR A 67 -11.50 2.48 1.47
CA TYR A 67 -12.22 3.66 1.00
C TYR A 67 -12.37 3.60 -0.51
N ASN A 68 -13.58 3.87 -1.01
CA ASN A 68 -13.78 4.08 -2.45
C ASN A 68 -13.24 5.45 -2.87
N TYR A 69 -12.76 5.55 -4.11
CA TYR A 69 -12.03 6.70 -4.64
C TYR A 69 -12.74 8.06 -4.45
N ASP A 70 -14.06 8.08 -4.54
CA ASP A 70 -14.86 9.32 -4.39
C ASP A 70 -14.98 9.81 -2.94
N GLU A 71 -14.70 8.94 -1.95
CA GLU A 71 -14.74 9.28 -0.52
C GLU A 71 -13.37 9.67 0.04
N SER A 72 -12.26 9.30 -0.63
CA SER A 72 -10.91 9.58 -0.15
C SER A 72 -10.47 11.05 -0.28
N ASN A 73 -11.13 11.84 -1.13
CA ASN A 73 -10.84 13.27 -1.26
C ASN A 73 -11.51 14.14 -0.18
N ALA A 74 -12.49 13.62 0.57
CA ALA A 74 -13.32 14.45 1.45
C ALA A 74 -12.96 14.37 2.94
N THR A 75 -12.34 13.27 3.43
CA THR A 75 -12.27 13.04 4.89
C THR A 75 -11.12 12.13 5.35
N MET A 76 -10.03 11.99 4.60
CA MET A 76 -8.87 11.29 5.15
C MET A 76 -8.17 12.19 6.16
N ALA A 77 -8.20 11.77 7.43
CA ALA A 77 -7.57 12.45 8.55
C ALA A 77 -6.14 12.87 8.20
N ASP A 78 -5.90 14.16 8.33
CA ASP A 78 -5.27 14.91 7.26
C ASP A 78 -3.72 14.82 7.29
N TRP A 79 -3.06 14.46 8.40
CA TRP A 79 -1.65 14.90 8.57
C TRP A 79 -0.57 13.81 8.76
N ASP A 80 -0.88 12.51 8.65
CA ASP A 80 0.12 11.42 8.87
C ASP A 80 0.16 10.30 7.80
N ASN A 81 -0.64 10.38 6.73
CA ASN A 81 -0.90 9.22 5.87
C ASN A 81 -0.28 9.40 4.48
N TRP A 82 0.93 8.89 4.29
CA TRP A 82 1.55 8.86 2.95
C TRP A 82 0.94 7.74 2.12
N CYS A 83 0.43 8.09 0.95
CA CYS A 83 -0.18 7.16 0.02
C CYS A 83 0.87 6.57 -0.91
N TRP A 84 0.83 5.27 -1.09
CA TRP A 84 1.64 4.52 -2.04
C TRP A 84 0.73 3.97 -3.12
N THR A 85 1.06 4.27 -4.37
CA THR A 85 0.29 3.85 -5.55
C THR A 85 1.18 3.01 -6.42
N PHE A 86 0.77 1.77 -6.69
CA PHE A 86 1.43 0.93 -7.69
C PHE A 86 0.67 1.01 -9.00
N ASP A 87 1.36 1.44 -10.04
CA ASP A 87 0.89 1.36 -11.41
C ASP A 87 1.20 -0.03 -11.97
N MET A 88 0.15 -0.79 -12.26
CA MET A 88 0.24 -2.16 -12.75
C MET A 88 0.70 -2.24 -14.21
N ASP A 89 0.48 -1.18 -15.00
CA ASP A 89 0.88 -1.13 -16.41
C ASP A 89 2.34 -0.74 -16.53
N GLU A 90 2.78 0.24 -15.74
CA GLU A 90 4.19 0.66 -15.71
C GLU A 90 5.07 -0.25 -14.85
N GLY A 91 4.49 -0.96 -13.89
CA GLY A 91 5.21 -1.78 -12.91
C GLY A 91 5.99 -0.94 -11.89
N LEU A 92 5.48 0.25 -11.55
CA LEU A 92 6.18 1.25 -10.75
C LEU A 92 5.34 1.73 -9.56
N TRP A 93 6.02 1.99 -8.45
CA TRP A 93 5.49 2.66 -7.27
C TRP A 93 5.72 4.16 -7.34
N THR A 94 4.71 4.91 -6.94
CA THR A 94 4.81 6.33 -6.57
C THR A 94 4.29 6.53 -5.15
N THR A 95 4.72 7.60 -4.49
CA THR A 95 4.28 7.89 -3.12
C THR A 95 4.07 9.38 -2.89
N THR A 96 3.25 9.75 -1.92
CA THR A 96 3.15 11.14 -1.44
C THR A 96 4.17 11.46 -0.33
N PHE A 97 5.00 10.49 0.07
CA PHE A 97 6.01 10.68 1.11
C PHE A 97 7.03 11.79 0.76
N PRO A 98 7.25 12.79 1.64
CA PRO A 98 8.21 13.86 1.38
C PRO A 98 9.63 13.33 1.17
N GLY A 99 10.24 13.71 0.05
CA GLY A 99 11.58 13.23 -0.35
C GLY A 99 11.59 11.95 -1.21
N LEU A 100 10.41 11.35 -1.43
CA LEU A 100 10.21 10.29 -2.44
C LEU A 100 9.10 10.64 -3.44
N SER A 101 8.43 11.78 -3.28
CA SER A 101 7.22 12.12 -4.05
C SER A 101 7.46 12.48 -5.51
N ASP A 102 8.70 12.71 -5.89
CA ASP A 102 9.16 12.96 -7.26
C ASP A 102 9.80 11.70 -7.90
N ARG A 103 9.73 10.55 -7.23
CA ARG A 103 10.37 9.31 -7.66
C ARG A 103 9.35 8.25 -8.05
N SER A 104 9.63 7.59 -9.17
CA SER A 104 9.06 6.28 -9.50
C SER A 104 10.05 5.20 -9.07
N MET A 105 9.55 4.19 -8.38
CA MET A 105 10.37 3.13 -7.78
C MET A 105 9.92 1.77 -8.28
N THR A 106 10.86 0.88 -8.61
CA THR A 106 10.50 -0.51 -8.92
C THR A 106 10.07 -1.24 -7.65
N MET A 107 9.42 -2.41 -7.79
CA MET A 107 9.16 -3.28 -6.63
C MET A 107 10.45 -3.64 -5.86
N GLY A 108 11.59 -3.76 -6.54
CA GLY A 108 12.89 -4.00 -5.91
C GLY A 108 13.36 -2.82 -5.06
N ASP A 109 13.25 -1.59 -5.59
CA ASP A 109 13.61 -0.38 -4.84
C ASP A 109 12.76 -0.21 -3.58
N VAL A 110 11.47 -0.55 -3.66
CA VAL A 110 10.56 -0.50 -2.51
C VAL A 110 10.88 -1.60 -1.50
N ASP A 111 11.18 -2.83 -1.93
CA ASP A 111 11.62 -3.90 -1.02
C ASP A 111 12.91 -3.50 -0.29
N ASP A 112 13.87 -2.87 -0.98
CA ASP A 112 15.10 -2.33 -0.39
C ASP A 112 14.82 -1.18 0.60
N TYR A 113 13.89 -0.30 0.28
CA TYR A 113 13.46 0.77 1.18
C TYR A 113 12.82 0.22 2.44
N VAL A 114 11.93 -0.77 2.32
CA VAL A 114 11.31 -1.46 3.46
C VAL A 114 12.37 -2.15 4.31
N ALA A 115 13.32 -2.86 3.72
CA ALA A 115 14.38 -3.54 4.47
C ALA A 115 15.24 -2.56 5.31
N ARG A 116 15.47 -1.34 4.82
CA ARG A 116 16.27 -0.33 5.54
C ARG A 116 15.50 0.40 6.65
N ASN A 117 14.17 0.49 6.52
CA ASN A 117 13.34 1.34 7.38
C ASN A 117 12.29 0.57 8.18
N GLY A 118 12.13 -0.73 7.94
CA GLY A 118 11.04 -1.58 8.46
C GLY A 118 11.33 -2.20 9.82
N ASP A 119 12.60 -2.26 10.23
CA ASP A 119 13.04 -2.82 11.52
C ASP A 119 13.31 -1.71 12.56
N ALA A 120 12.27 -0.94 12.87
CA ALA A 120 12.24 -0.05 14.03
C ALA A 120 11.06 -0.40 14.96
N THR A 121 10.97 -1.67 15.36
CA THR A 121 10.11 -2.10 16.48
C THR A 121 10.85 -3.09 17.38
#